data_AF-A0A519GH47-F1
#
_entry.id   AF-A0A519GH47-F1
#
_cell.length_a   1.000
_cell.length_b   1.000
_cell.length_c   1.000
_cell.angle_alpha   90.00
_cell.angle_beta   90.00
_cell.angle_gamma   90.00
#
_symmetry.space_group_name_H-M   'P 1'
#
loop_
_entity.id
_entity.type
_entity.pdbx_description
1 polymer ?
#
loop_
_entity_poly.entity_id
_entity_poly.type
_entity_poly.pdbx_seq_one_letter_code
_entity_poly.pdbx_strand_id
1 'polypeptide(L)'
;MTTTATAAPLALPASARAETGGRAGRALRSRRLLRNGAAALGRTALIVVPVFFFATIITFALGAASGLSPAASLSGDEATPERIAAIEAELGLDQPIAVQYLTWIGGVLRGDLGVSWYNGYPVAQLIAERFAISCATG
;
A
#
# COMPACT_ATOMS: atom_id res chain seq x y z
N MET A 1 29.02 -77.35 22.67
CA MET A 1 28.47 -76.19 23.39
C MET A 1 28.72 -74.94 22.54
N THR A 2 27.78 -74.54 21.69
CA THR A 2 27.78 -73.19 21.06
C THR A 2 26.31 -72.85 20.79
N THR A 3 25.81 -71.88 21.56
CA THR A 3 24.45 -71.35 21.45
C THR A 3 24.43 -70.28 20.37
N THR A 4 23.66 -70.48 19.31
CA THR A 4 23.40 -69.46 18.29
C THR A 4 22.17 -68.68 18.72
N ALA A 5 22.38 -67.49 19.26
CA ALA A 5 21.31 -66.54 19.59
C ALA A 5 20.77 -65.92 18.30
N THR A 6 19.60 -66.38 17.86
CA THR A 6 18.78 -65.76 16.81
C THR A 6 18.31 -64.38 17.29
N ALA A 7 18.93 -63.32 16.77
CA ALA A 7 18.48 -61.95 16.98
C ALA A 7 17.16 -61.72 16.23
N ALA A 8 16.06 -61.62 16.97
CA ALA A 8 14.75 -61.27 16.45
C ALA A 8 14.77 -59.88 15.78
N PRO A 9 14.03 -59.66 14.68
CA PRO A 9 14.00 -58.37 14.02
C PRO A 9 13.37 -57.35 14.95
N LEU A 10 14.11 -56.28 15.25
CA LEU A 10 13.72 -55.20 16.13
C LEU A 10 12.57 -54.43 15.46
N ALA A 11 11.34 -54.85 15.72
CA ALA A 11 10.14 -54.17 15.24
C ALA A 11 10.12 -52.75 15.81
N LEU A 12 10.40 -51.75 14.96
CA LEU A 12 10.39 -50.35 15.35
C LEU A 12 9.06 -49.99 16.03
N PRO A 13 9.08 -49.31 17.19
CA PRO A 13 7.87 -48.99 17.94
C PRO A 13 6.92 -48.15 17.09
N ALA A 14 5.61 -48.40 17.23
CA ALA A 14 4.56 -47.74 16.45
C ALA A 14 4.60 -46.20 16.53
N SER A 15 5.13 -45.65 17.64
CA SER A 15 5.33 -44.20 17.84
C SER A 15 6.34 -43.59 16.85
N ALA A 16 7.39 -44.33 16.47
CA ALA A 16 8.37 -43.85 15.48
C ALA A 16 7.77 -43.72 14.07
N ARG A 17 6.80 -44.58 13.73
CA ARG A 17 6.07 -44.49 12.45
C ARG A 17 5.09 -43.32 12.43
N ALA A 18 4.44 -43.02 13.56
CA ALA A 18 3.50 -41.91 13.69
C ALA A 18 4.15 -40.52 13.61
N GLU A 19 5.33 -40.34 14.20
CA GLU A 19 6.04 -39.05 14.18
C GLU A 19 6.56 -38.65 12.79
N THR A 20 6.89 -39.63 11.96
CA THR A 20 7.48 -39.39 10.63
C THR A 20 6.44 -38.86 9.65
N GLY A 21 5.19 -39.32 9.73
CA GLY A 21 4.09 -38.84 8.89
C GLY A 21 3.64 -37.40 9.20
N GLY A 22 3.68 -37.00 10.47
CA GLY A 22 3.22 -35.68 10.92
C GLY A 22 4.17 -34.52 10.61
N ARG A 23 5.49 -34.77 10.49
CA ARG A 23 6.48 -33.75 10.13
C ARG A 23 6.43 -33.40 8.64
N ALA A 24 6.30 -34.39 7.76
CA ALA A 24 6.19 -34.18 6.31
C ALA A 24 4.88 -33.46 5.89
N GLY A 25 3.76 -33.78 6.54
CA GLY A 25 2.46 -33.14 6.25
C GLY A 25 2.39 -31.65 6.64
N ARG A 26 3.12 -31.23 7.68
CA ARG A 26 3.18 -29.82 8.11
C ARG A 26 3.98 -28.93 7.14
N ALA A 27 5.07 -29.44 6.58
CA ALA A 27 5.90 -28.72 5.62
C ALA A 27 5.22 -28.51 4.25
N LEU A 28 4.32 -29.41 3.84
CA LEU A 28 3.54 -29.27 2.61
C LEU A 28 2.33 -28.32 2.78
N ARG A 29 1.75 -28.24 3.98
CA ARG A 29 0.69 -27.26 4.31
C ARG A 29 1.21 -25.82 4.33
N SER A 30 2.39 -25.57 4.87
CA SER A 30 2.97 -24.21 4.91
C SER A 30 3.23 -23.64 3.51
N ARG A 31 3.70 -24.46 2.56
CA ARG A 31 3.88 -24.05 1.15
C ARG A 31 2.56 -23.71 0.43
N ARG A 32 1.47 -24.42 0.74
CA ARG A 32 0.14 -24.09 0.19
C ARG A 32 -0.43 -22.80 0.78
N LEU A 33 -0.21 -22.53 2.06
CA LEU A 33 -0.68 -21.31 2.71
C LEU A 33 0.04 -20.06 2.17
N LEU A 34 1.37 -20.14 1.97
CA LEU A 34 2.14 -19.06 1.35
C LEU A 34 1.75 -18.81 -0.10
N ARG A 35 1.50 -19.88 -0.89
CA ARG A 35 1.05 -19.77 -2.28
C ARG A 35 -0.37 -19.19 -2.39
N ASN A 36 -1.26 -19.59 -1.49
CA ASN A 36 -2.62 -19.05 -1.45
C ASN A 36 -2.63 -17.59 -0.97
N GLY A 37 -1.75 -17.21 -0.03
CA GLY A 37 -1.58 -15.82 0.42
C GLY A 37 -1.03 -14.91 -0.67
N ALA A 38 0.01 -15.34 -1.39
CA ALA A 38 0.55 -14.60 -2.53
C ALA A 38 -0.46 -14.48 -3.69
N ALA A 39 -1.22 -15.54 -3.97
CA ALA A 39 -2.28 -15.49 -4.96
C ALA A 39 -3.45 -14.58 -4.54
N ALA A 40 -3.80 -14.57 -3.24
CA ALA A 40 -4.81 -13.66 -2.70
C ALA A 40 -4.35 -12.20 -2.79
N LEU A 41 -3.11 -11.89 -2.42
CA LEU A 41 -2.53 -10.54 -2.53
C LEU A 41 -2.44 -10.08 -3.99
N GLY A 42 -2.00 -10.96 -4.90
CA GLY A 42 -1.96 -10.66 -6.33
C GLY A 42 -3.35 -10.39 -6.92
N ARG A 43 -4.37 -11.17 -6.51
CA ARG A 43 -5.76 -10.96 -6.92
C ARG A 43 -6.33 -9.64 -6.36
N THR A 44 -6.02 -9.29 -5.12
CA THR A 44 -6.45 -8.02 -4.52
C THR A 44 -5.78 -6.84 -5.24
N ALA A 45 -4.48 -6.90 -5.50
CA ALA A 45 -3.77 -5.86 -6.25
C ALA A 45 -4.35 -5.66 -7.66
N LEU A 46 -4.73 -6.74 -8.35
CA LEU A 46 -5.39 -6.71 -9.66
C LEU A 46 -6.70 -5.92 -9.68
N ILE A 47 -7.37 -5.77 -8.54
CA ILE A 47 -8.61 -4.99 -8.41
C ILE A 47 -8.29 -3.60 -7.86
N VAL A 48 -7.50 -3.52 -6.78
CA VAL A 48 -7.22 -2.27 -6.07
C VAL A 48 -6.47 -1.28 -6.94
N VAL A 49 -5.44 -1.73 -7.67
CA VAL A 49 -4.60 -0.85 -8.49
C VAL A 49 -5.41 -0.12 -9.57
N PRO A 50 -6.17 -0.79 -10.46
CA PRO A 50 -6.97 -0.10 -11.46
C PRO A 50 -8.06 0.76 -10.83
N VAL A 51 -8.73 0.30 -9.76
CA VAL A 51 -9.73 1.12 -9.05
C VAL A 51 -9.12 2.41 -8.52
N PHE A 52 -7.97 2.34 -7.85
CA PHE A 52 -7.26 3.54 -7.37
C PHE A 52 -6.86 4.43 -8.54
N PHE A 53 -6.29 3.86 -9.60
CA PHE A 53 -5.87 4.60 -10.78
C PHE A 53 -7.03 5.40 -11.40
N PHE A 54 -8.14 4.74 -11.72
CA PHE A 54 -9.31 5.42 -12.27
C PHE A 54 -9.93 6.41 -11.28
N ALA A 55 -10.00 6.07 -9.99
CA ALA A 55 -10.48 7.00 -8.98
C ALA A 55 -9.65 8.29 -8.97
N THR A 56 -8.32 8.19 -8.98
CA THR A 56 -7.44 9.38 -8.98
C THR A 56 -7.59 10.22 -10.25
N ILE A 57 -7.71 9.58 -11.42
CA ILE A 57 -7.96 10.30 -12.68
C ILE A 57 -9.30 11.04 -12.62
N ILE A 58 -10.35 10.38 -12.16
CA ILE A 58 -11.69 10.98 -12.04
C ILE A 58 -11.65 12.15 -11.05
N THR A 59 -10.97 12.00 -9.91
CA THR A 59 -10.80 13.09 -8.94
C THR A 59 -10.07 14.29 -9.55
N PHE A 60 -8.98 14.09 -10.29
CA PHE A 60 -8.27 15.17 -11.00
C PHE A 60 -9.14 15.82 -12.07
N ALA A 61 -9.85 15.03 -12.86
CA ALA A 61 -10.74 15.53 -13.90
C ALA A 61 -11.90 16.35 -13.30
N LEU A 62 -12.47 15.90 -12.18
CA LEU A 62 -13.55 16.61 -11.49
C LEU A 62 -13.04 17.92 -10.87
N GLY A 63 -11.83 17.92 -10.30
CA GLY A 63 -11.16 19.12 -9.81
C GLY A 63 -10.95 20.14 -10.93
N ALA A 64 -10.38 19.72 -12.06
CA ALA A 64 -10.17 20.58 -13.22
C ALA A 64 -11.50 21.10 -13.82
N ALA A 65 -12.54 20.27 -13.85
CA ALA A 65 -13.86 20.65 -14.36
C ALA A 65 -14.66 21.54 -13.40
N SER A 66 -14.30 21.60 -12.11
CA SER A 66 -15.03 22.38 -11.11
C SER A 66 -14.95 23.89 -11.35
N GLY A 67 -13.97 24.37 -12.11
CA GLY A 67 -13.70 25.79 -12.30
C GLY A 67 -13.23 26.51 -11.03
N LEU A 68 -13.06 25.80 -9.92
CA LEU A 68 -12.52 26.32 -8.67
C LEU A 68 -11.00 26.26 -8.74
N SER A 69 -10.34 27.42 -8.67
CA SER A 69 -8.89 27.46 -8.52
C SER A 69 -8.51 27.14 -7.06
N PRO A 70 -7.66 26.12 -6.81
CA PRO A 70 -7.10 25.88 -5.49
C PRO A 70 -6.34 27.10 -4.97
N ALA A 71 -5.69 27.85 -5.86
CA ALA A 71 -4.99 29.08 -5.52
C ALA A 71 -5.94 30.17 -5.03
N ALA A 72 -7.14 30.29 -5.63
CA ALA A 72 -8.17 31.20 -5.13
C ALA A 72 -8.61 30.84 -3.71
N SER A 73 -8.76 29.54 -3.42
CA SER A 73 -9.11 29.06 -2.07
C SER A 73 -8.01 29.33 -1.04
N LEU A 74 -6.74 29.32 -1.46
CA LEU A 74 -5.59 29.66 -0.61
C LEU A 74 -5.42 31.17 -0.40
N SER A 75 -5.87 32.01 -1.34
CA SER A 75 -5.72 33.46 -1.27
C SER A 75 -6.69 34.17 -0.29
N GLY A 76 -7.77 33.49 0.14
CA GLY A 76 -8.71 34.02 1.11
C GLY A 76 -9.38 35.33 0.66
N ASP A 77 -9.56 36.27 1.59
CA ASP A 77 -10.23 37.55 1.33
C ASP A 77 -9.39 38.53 0.46
N GLU A 78 -8.09 38.27 0.29
CA GLU A 78 -7.16 39.07 -0.55
C GLU A 78 -6.94 38.46 -1.96
N ALA A 79 -7.95 37.76 -2.46
CA ALA A 79 -7.97 37.11 -3.78
C ALA A 79 -7.93 38.12 -4.95
N THR A 80 -6.78 38.78 -5.15
CA THR A 80 -6.51 39.55 -6.36
C THR A 80 -6.12 38.62 -7.51
N PRO A 81 -6.53 38.90 -8.76
CA PRO A 81 -6.17 38.08 -9.92
C PRO A 81 -4.65 37.88 -10.06
N GLU A 82 -3.87 38.91 -9.73
CA GLU A 82 -2.41 38.88 -9.78
C GLU A 82 -1.83 37.92 -8.74
N ARG A 83 -2.39 37.89 -7.52
CA ARG A 83 -1.94 36.98 -6.47
C ARG A 83 -2.29 35.53 -6.77
N ILE A 84 -3.48 35.29 -7.34
CA ILE A 84 -3.91 33.95 -7.75
C ILE A 84 -2.96 33.42 -8.83
N ALA A 85 -2.68 34.22 -9.86
CA ALA A 85 -1.77 33.81 -10.94
C ALA A 85 -0.34 33.51 -10.42
N ALA A 86 0.14 34.29 -9.44
CA ALA A 86 1.43 34.03 -8.80
C ALA A 86 1.45 32.68 -8.04
N ILE A 87 0.39 32.38 -7.29
CA ILE A 87 0.26 31.10 -6.57
C ILE A 87 0.09 29.93 -7.56
N GLU A 88 -0.67 30.12 -8.65
CA GLU A 88 -0.83 29.09 -9.68
C GLU A 88 0.50 28.72 -10.34
N ALA A 89 1.32 29.73 -10.66
CA ALA A 89 2.66 29.51 -11.20
C ALA A 89 3.61 28.84 -10.18
N GLU A 90 3.54 29.23 -8.90
CA GLU A 90 4.36 28.63 -7.83
C GLU A 90 3.99 27.16 -7.60
N LEU A 91 2.70 26.84 -7.64
CA LEU A 91 2.18 25.49 -7.42
C LEU A 91 2.14 24.64 -8.70
N GLY A 92 2.49 25.21 -9.86
CA GLY A 92 2.43 24.54 -11.16
C GLY A 92 1.00 24.20 -11.63
N LEU A 93 0.00 24.92 -11.12
CA LEU A 93 -1.41 24.76 -11.48
C LEU A 93 -1.73 25.35 -12.86
N ASP A 94 -0.83 26.18 -13.39
CA ASP A 94 -0.84 26.75 -14.73
C ASP A 94 -0.44 25.73 -15.82
N GLN A 95 0.13 24.60 -15.43
CA GLN A 95 0.56 23.55 -16.36
C GLN A 95 -0.62 22.70 -16.88
N PRO A 96 -0.48 22.02 -18.03
CA PRO A 96 -1.51 21.08 -18.49
C PRO A 96 -1.82 20.01 -17.43
N ILE A 97 -3.11 19.69 -17.25
CA ILE A 97 -3.57 18.75 -16.22
C ILE A 97 -2.85 17.39 -16.25
N ALA A 98 -2.46 16.93 -17.45
CA ALA A 98 -1.69 15.70 -17.62
C ALA A 98 -0.30 15.78 -16.97
N VAL A 99 0.37 16.93 -17.08
CA VAL A 99 1.69 17.16 -16.47
C VAL A 99 1.56 17.24 -14.95
N GLN A 100 0.53 17.91 -14.45
CA GLN A 100 0.23 17.96 -13.01
C GLN A 100 0.01 16.55 -12.43
N TYR A 101 -0.82 15.74 -13.10
CA TYR A 101 -1.10 14.37 -12.69
C TYR A 101 0.16 13.48 -12.73
N LEU A 102 0.95 13.55 -13.81
CA LEU A 102 2.18 12.76 -13.95
C LEU A 102 3.24 13.12 -12.90
N THR A 103 3.36 14.41 -12.58
CA THR A 103 4.25 14.90 -11.52
C THR A 103 3.79 14.37 -10.16
N TRP A 104 2.50 14.50 -9.86
CA TRP A 104 1.91 14.03 -8.61
C TRP A 104 2.05 12.52 -8.44
N ILE A 105 1.60 11.71 -9.41
CA ILE A 105 1.68 10.25 -9.31
C ILE A 105 3.14 9.77 -9.26
N GLY A 106 4.05 10.47 -9.95
CA GLY A 106 5.48 10.21 -9.87
C GLY A 106 6.04 10.41 -8.46
N GLY A 107 5.57 11.42 -7.72
CA GLY A 107 5.88 11.60 -6.30
C GLY A 107 5.30 10.49 -5.45
N VAL A 108 4.00 10.19 -5.62
CA VAL A 108 3.28 9.17 -4.84
C VAL A 108 3.95 7.80 -4.95
N LEU A 109 4.37 7.41 -6.16
CA LEU A 109 5.08 6.15 -6.39
C LEU A 109 6.46 6.08 -5.72
N ARG A 110 7.05 7.24 -5.39
CA ARG A 110 8.30 7.35 -4.62
C ARG A 110 8.06 7.49 -3.11
N GLY A 111 6.81 7.49 -2.67
CA GLY A 111 6.43 7.72 -1.28
C GLY A 111 6.31 9.20 -0.89
N ASP A 112 6.38 10.11 -1.85
CA ASP A 112 6.17 11.54 -1.64
C ASP A 112 4.72 11.91 -1.99
N LEU A 113 3.93 12.21 -0.96
CA LEU A 113 2.53 12.63 -1.12
C LEU A 113 2.39 14.13 -1.36
N GLY A 114 3.51 14.86 -1.43
CA GLY A 114 3.55 16.32 -1.53
C GLY A 114 3.52 17.03 -0.18
N VAL A 115 3.45 18.35 -0.26
CA VAL A 115 3.37 19.25 0.89
C VAL A 115 1.98 19.85 0.98
N SER A 116 1.49 20.09 2.19
CA SER A 116 0.25 20.83 2.40
C SER A 116 0.45 22.28 2.03
N TRP A 117 -0.39 22.81 1.15
CA TRP A 117 -0.34 24.22 0.74
C TRP A 117 -0.76 25.20 1.85
N TYR A 118 -1.37 24.71 2.94
CA TYR A 118 -1.84 25.57 4.03
C TYR A 118 -0.76 25.84 5.08
N ASN A 119 0.06 24.83 5.38
CA ASN A 119 1.03 24.88 6.48
C ASN A 119 2.45 24.46 6.07
N GLY A 120 2.67 24.04 4.81
CA GLY A 120 3.97 23.66 4.28
C GLY A 120 4.50 22.29 4.73
N TYR A 121 3.77 21.57 5.59
CA TYR A 121 4.26 20.28 6.10
C TYR A 121 4.06 19.14 5.10
N PRO A 122 4.96 18.13 5.07
CA PRO A 122 4.77 16.93 4.26
C PRO A 122 3.48 16.20 4.61
N VAL A 123 2.66 15.90 3.61
CA VAL A 123 1.36 15.24 3.79
C VAL A 123 1.53 13.86 4.45
N ALA A 124 2.60 13.14 4.13
CA ALA A 124 2.91 11.85 4.73
C ALA A 124 3.09 11.93 6.27
N GLN A 125 3.71 13.00 6.77
CA GLN A 125 3.88 13.21 8.21
C GLN A 125 2.54 13.50 8.89
N LEU A 126 1.73 14.39 8.29
CA LEU A 126 0.40 14.73 8.80
C LEU A 126 -0.52 13.50 8.88
N ILE A 127 -0.43 12.59 7.90
CA ILE A 127 -1.18 11.33 7.90
C ILE A 127 -0.67 10.42 9.03
N ALA A 128 0.65 10.28 9.19
CA ALA A 128 1.23 9.43 10.23
C ALA A 128 0.85 9.91 11.64
N GLU A 129 0.89 11.21 11.89
CA GLU A 129 0.47 11.81 13.17
C GLU A 129 -1.01 11.54 13.46
N ARG A 130 -1.90 11.80 12.49
CA ARG A 130 -3.34 11.56 12.65
C ARG A 130 -3.67 10.08 12.83
N PHE A 131 -2.99 9.22 12.08
CA PHE A 131 -3.15 7.78 12.21
C PHE A 131 -2.81 7.30 13.63
N ALA A 132 -1.70 7.79 14.20
CA ALA A 132 -1.31 7.47 15.56
C ALA A 132 -2.38 7.88 16.58
N ILE A 133 -2.97 9.07 16.44
CA ILE A 133 -4.05 9.54 17.31
C ILE A 133 -5.30 8.65 17.17
N SER A 134 -5.70 8.33 15.94
CA SER A 134 -6.87 7.46 15.68
C SER A 134 -6.68 6.06 16.25
N CYS A 135 -5.48 5.48 16.14
CA CYS A 135 -5.19 4.17 16.73
C CYS A 135 -5.05 4.21 18.26
N ALA A 136 -4.63 5.33 18.84
CA ALA A 136 -4.50 5.48 20.29
C ALA A 136 -5.84 5.76 20.98
N THR A 137 -6.83 6.27 20.25
CA THR A 137 -8.16 6.63 20.78
C THR A 137 -9.21 5.55 20.54
N GLY A 138 -8.88 4.51 19.77
CA GLY A 138 -9.75 3.37 19.46
C GLY A 138 -9.55 2.16 20.35
#